data_AF-A0A4V6P3P3-F1
#
_entry.id   AF-A0A4V6P3P3-F1
#
_cell.length_a   1.000
_cell.length_b   1.000
_cell.length_c   1.000
_cell.angle_alpha   90.00
_cell.angle_beta   90.00
_cell.angle_gamma   90.00
#
_symmetry.space_group_name_H-M   'P 1'
#
loop_
_entity.id
_entity.type
_entity.pdbx_description
1 polymer ?
#
loop_
_entity_poly.entity_id
_entity_poly.type
_entity_poly.pdbx_seq_one_letter_code
_entity_poly.pdbx_strand_id
1 'polypeptide(L)'
;MSLKSIDLRTACFLIAGLPELGLIGKGEIAKLVGVTPVNRDSGLMRGKRMIAGGRKPVRDALYIAALPAIRFDPAMKAVFEPLKAV
;
A
#
# COMPACT_ATOMS: atom_id res chain seq x y z
N MET A 1 11.70 13.52 -13.50
CA MET A 1 12.16 12.41 -14.38
C MET A 1 11.14 11.28 -14.28
N SER A 2 10.30 11.07 -15.30
CA SER A 2 9.25 10.02 -15.28
C SER A 2 9.88 8.66 -15.58
N LEU A 3 9.79 7.71 -14.64
CA LEU A 3 10.23 6.33 -14.82
C LEU A 3 9.14 5.55 -15.57
N LYS A 4 8.93 5.92 -16.84
CA LYS A 4 7.85 5.41 -17.72
C LYS A 4 7.61 3.90 -17.67
N SER A 5 8.64 3.10 -17.40
CA SER A 5 8.54 1.64 -17.33
C SER A 5 7.92 1.11 -16.03
N ILE A 6 8.16 1.78 -14.90
CA ILE A 6 7.66 1.36 -13.58
C ILE A 6 6.19 1.76 -13.44
N ASP A 7 5.83 2.94 -13.94
CA ASP A 7 4.47 3.47 -13.87
C ASP A 7 3.48 2.55 -14.61
N LEU A 8 3.78 2.20 -15.86
CA LEU A 8 2.91 1.35 -16.69
C LEU A 8 2.79 -0.07 -16.13
N ARG A 9 3.91 -0.66 -15.69
CA ARG A 9 3.91 -2.02 -15.13
C ARG A 9 3.11 -2.07 -13.83
N THR A 10 3.27 -1.08 -12.96
CA THR A 10 2.49 -0.98 -11.72
C THR A 10 1.01 -0.80 -12.01
N ALA A 11 0.64 0.03 -12.99
CA ALA A 11 -0.74 0.21 -13.42
C ALA A 11 -1.37 -1.12 -13.92
N CYS A 12 -0.66 -1.87 -14.76
CA CYS A 12 -1.13 -3.19 -15.21
C CYS A 12 -1.29 -4.18 -14.05
N PHE A 13 -0.37 -4.18 -13.08
CA PHE A 13 -0.48 -5.02 -11.89
C PHE A 13 -1.67 -4.63 -11.00
N LEU A 14 -1.99 -3.34 -10.90
CA LEU A 14 -3.16 -2.87 -10.17
C LEU A 14 -4.46 -3.27 -10.86
N ILE A 15 -4.55 -3.11 -12.17
CA ILE A 15 -5.76 -3.47 -12.93
C ILE A 15 -5.98 -5.00 -12.93
N ALA A 16 -4.93 -5.79 -13.15
CA ALA A 16 -5.02 -7.24 -13.13
C ALA A 16 -5.19 -7.81 -11.71
N GLY A 17 -4.58 -7.16 -10.72
CA GLY A 17 -4.50 -7.64 -9.34
C GLY A 17 -5.53 -7.02 -8.39
N LEU A 18 -6.29 -6.00 -8.81
CA LEU A 18 -7.43 -5.42 -8.08
C LEU A 18 -8.57 -5.06 -9.04
N PRO A 19 -9.37 -6.06 -9.47
CA PRO A 19 -10.61 -5.78 -10.19
C PRO A 19 -11.64 -5.03 -9.32
N GLU A 20 -11.52 -5.08 -7.98
CA GLU A 20 -12.44 -4.40 -7.07
C GLU A 20 -12.11 -2.91 -6.89
N LEU A 21 -11.01 -2.42 -7.49
CA LEU A 21 -10.57 -1.04 -7.38
C LEU A 21 -11.65 -0.09 -7.93
N GLY A 22 -12.20 0.76 -7.06
CA GLY A 22 -13.29 1.69 -7.40
C GLY A 22 -14.71 1.17 -7.13
N LEU A 23 -14.87 -0.11 -6.80
CA LEU A 23 -16.16 -0.72 -6.42
C LEU A 23 -16.35 -0.80 -4.91
N ILE A 24 -15.25 -1.00 -4.17
CA ILE A 24 -15.25 -1.21 -2.71
C ILE A 24 -14.60 -0.05 -1.95
N GLY A 25 -14.83 -0.01 -0.64
CA GLY A 25 -14.35 1.06 0.23
C GLY A 25 -12.82 1.08 0.37
N LYS A 26 -12.26 2.26 0.68
CA LYS A 26 -10.81 2.47 0.88
C LYS A 26 -10.18 1.49 1.88
N GLY A 27 -10.89 1.20 2.98
CA GLY A 27 -10.44 0.27 4.02
C GLY A 27 -10.44 -1.20 3.58
N GLU A 28 -11.43 -1.59 2.78
CA GLU A 28 -11.54 -2.96 2.25
C GLU A 28 -10.44 -3.23 1.23
N ILE A 29 -10.19 -2.27 0.33
CA ILE A 29 -9.06 -2.31 -0.61
C ILE A 29 -7.75 -2.42 0.16
N ALA A 30 -7.55 -1.56 1.17
CA ALA A 30 -6.33 -1.56 1.96
C ALA A 30 -6.09 -2.90 2.68
N LYS A 31 -7.16 -3.57 3.14
CA LYS A 31 -7.11 -4.93 3.70
C LYS A 31 -6.82 -5.99 2.62
N LEU A 32 -7.42 -5.90 1.43
CA LEU A 32 -7.20 -6.83 0.32
C LEU A 32 -5.78 -6.76 -0.24
N VAL A 33 -5.22 -5.56 -0.39
CA VAL A 33 -3.82 -5.37 -0.76
C VAL A 33 -2.90 -5.86 0.36
N GLY A 34 -3.34 -5.78 1.62
CA GLY A 34 -2.56 -6.17 2.78
C GLY A 34 -1.64 -5.05 3.27
N VAL A 35 -2.09 -3.79 3.18
CA VAL A 35 -1.39 -2.61 3.73
C VAL A 35 -1.94 -2.18 5.08
N THR A 36 -3.15 -2.61 5.45
CA THR A 36 -3.75 -2.27 6.74
C THR A 36 -3.22 -3.16 7.88
N PRO A 37 -2.80 -2.59 9.02
CA PRO A 37 -2.44 -3.36 10.21
C PRO A 37 -3.64 -4.14 10.74
N VAL A 38 -3.44 -5.42 11.06
CA VAL A 38 -4.48 -6.28 11.63
C VAL A 38 -4.30 -6.35 13.15
N ASN A 39 -5.41 -6.21 13.89
CA ASN A 39 -5.41 -6.43 15.34
C ASN A 39 -5.18 -7.91 15.64
N ARG A 40 -4.25 -8.21 16.54
CA ARG A 40 -3.93 -9.56 16.99
C ARG A 40 -4.24 -9.68 18.48
N ASP A 41 -5.48 -9.37 18.81
CA ASP A 41 -5.97 -9.30 20.19
C ASP A 41 -6.88 -10.50 20.46
N SER A 42 -6.70 -11.16 21.61
CA SER A 42 -7.55 -12.28 22.04
C SER A 42 -7.78 -12.20 23.55
N GLY A 43 -9.01 -11.93 23.97
CA GLY A 43 -9.35 -11.80 25.40
C GLY A 43 -8.46 -10.78 26.11
N LEU A 44 -7.57 -11.26 26.99
CA LEU A 44 -6.62 -10.45 27.76
C LEU A 44 -5.30 -10.16 27.02
N MET A 45 -5.02 -10.84 25.91
CA MET A 45 -3.79 -10.65 25.15
C MET A 45 -3.97 -9.51 24.14
N ARG A 46 -3.09 -8.51 24.22
CA ARG A 46 -2.99 -7.43 23.24
C ARG A 46 -1.68 -7.55 22.46
N GLY A 47 -1.78 -7.96 21.20
CA GLY A 47 -0.61 -8.26 20.35
C GLY A 47 -0.10 -7.05 19.57
N LYS A 48 1.13 -7.15 19.05
CA LYS A 48 1.67 -6.14 18.13
C LYS A 48 0.88 -6.16 16.82
N ARG A 49 0.36 -5.00 16.41
CA ARG A 49 -0.32 -4.81 15.13
C ARG A 49 0.69 -4.91 13.99
N MET A 50 0.41 -5.79 13.03
CA MET A 50 1.25 -5.99 11.85
C MET A 50 0.36 -6.18 10.63
N ILE A 51 0.89 -5.88 9.45
CA ILE A 51 0.25 -6.25 8.20
C ILE A 51 0.27 -7.78 8.07
N ALA A 52 -0.85 -8.37 7.64
CA ALA A 52 -0.97 -9.81 7.46
C ALA A 52 -1.85 -10.13 6.25
N GLY A 53 -1.50 -11.19 5.53
CA GLY A 53 -2.23 -11.62 4.33
C GLY A 53 -2.18 -10.62 3.17
N GLY A 54 -3.26 -10.60 2.39
CA GLY A 54 -3.48 -9.74 1.22
C GLY A 54 -2.80 -10.22 -0.07
N ARG A 55 -2.88 -9.39 -1.11
CA ARG A 55 -2.27 -9.64 -2.42
C ARG A 55 -0.84 -9.14 -2.46
N LYS A 56 0.09 -9.98 -1.96
CA LYS A 56 1.52 -9.65 -1.88
C LYS A 56 2.14 -9.08 -3.17
N PRO A 57 1.87 -9.62 -4.38
CA PRO A 57 2.43 -9.05 -5.62
C PRO A 57 2.00 -7.59 -5.87
N VAL A 58 0.76 -7.24 -5.54
CA VAL A 58 0.26 -5.87 -5.69
C VAL A 58 0.91 -4.96 -4.64
N ARG A 59 1.03 -5.43 -3.40
CA ARG A 59 1.74 -4.69 -2.35
C ARG A 59 3.20 -4.43 -2.73
N ASP A 60 3.89 -5.42 -3.28
CA ASP A 60 5.29 -5.30 -3.70
C ASP A 60 5.42 -4.30 -4.87
N ALA A 61 4.49 -4.31 -5.83
CA ALA A 61 4.44 -3.33 -6.92
C ALA A 61 4.20 -1.89 -6.41
N LEU A 62 3.25 -1.71 -5.49
CA LEU A 62 2.98 -0.43 -4.85
C LEU A 62 4.18 0.09 -4.04
N TYR A 63 4.88 -0.80 -3.35
CA TYR A 63 6.09 -0.46 -2.61
C TYR A 63 7.19 0.07 -3.54
N ILE A 64 7.44 -0.62 -4.66
CA ILE A 64 8.43 -0.20 -5.66
C ILE A 64 8.05 1.15 -6.28
N ALA A 65 6.77 1.41 -6.51
CA ALA A 65 6.29 2.70 -7.02
C ALA A 65 6.37 3.83 -5.98
N ALA A 66 6.17 3.54 -4.70
CA ALA A 66 6.22 4.55 -3.64
C ALA A 66 7.63 5.11 -3.40
N LEU A 67 8.68 4.28 -3.56
CA LEU A 67 10.07 4.69 -3.35
C LEU A 67 10.51 5.89 -4.21
N PRO A 68 10.34 5.89 -5.55
CA PRO A 68 10.63 7.06 -6.37
C PRO A 68 9.62 8.18 -6.14
N ALA A 69 8.35 7.88 -5.87
CA ALA A 69 7.33 8.90 -5.62
C ALA A 69 7.71 9.80 -4.43
N ILE A 70 8.13 9.23 -3.30
CA ILE A 70 8.56 9.99 -2.13
C ILE A 70 9.82 10.85 -2.40
N ARG A 71 10.67 10.43 -3.33
CA ARG A 71 11.94 11.12 -3.65
C ARG A 71 11.75 12.27 -4.63
N PHE A 72 10.88 12.10 -5.62
CA PHE A 72 10.77 13.01 -6.76
C PHE A 72 9.46 13.80 -6.79
N ASP A 73 8.40 13.32 -6.12
CA ASP A 73 7.11 14.02 -6.05
C ASP A 73 6.97 14.74 -4.70
N PRO A 74 6.93 16.09 -4.69
CA PRO A 74 6.82 16.88 -3.46
C PRO A 74 5.55 16.59 -2.66
N ALA A 75 4.44 16.25 -3.32
CA ALA A 75 3.18 15.96 -2.64
C ALA A 75 3.26 14.63 -1.87
N MET A 76 3.79 13.58 -2.48
CA MET A 76 4.04 12.29 -1.80
C MET A 76 5.07 12.42 -0.68
N LYS A 77 6.10 13.26 -0.88
CA LYS A 77 7.08 13.57 0.17
C LYS A 77 6.42 14.23 1.39
N ALA A 78 5.55 15.20 1.18
CA ALA A 78 4.82 15.89 2.24
C ALA A 78 3.89 14.96 3.05
N VAL A 79 3.36 13.90 2.42
CA VAL A 79 2.58 12.86 3.11
C VAL A 79 3.49 11.89 3.88
N PHE A 80 4.65 11.54 3.34
CA PHE A 80 5.56 10.56 3.93
C PHE A 80 6.31 11.09 5.16
N GLU A 81 6.77 12.34 5.14
CA GLU A 81 7.53 12.94 6.25
C GLU A 81 6.82 12.85 7.62
N PRO A 82 5.54 13.24 7.79
CA PRO A 82 4.84 13.12 9.06
C PRO A 82 4.60 11.66 9.47
N LEU A 83 4.46 10.73 8.52
CA LEU A 83 4.29 9.30 8.80
C LEU A 83 5.57 8.62 9.32
N LYS A 84 6.75 9.18 8.99
CA LYS A 84 8.05 8.68 9.48
C LYS A 84 8.37 9.17 10.89
N ALA A 85 7.75 10.25 11.34
CA ALA A 85 7.99 10.85 12.66
C ALA A 85 7.25 10.14 13.81
N VAL A 86 6.54 9.05 13.53
CA VAL A 86 5.82 8.18 14.48
C VAL A 86 6.65 6.95 14.80
#